data_AF-A0A8B9PXI5-F1
#
_entry.id   AF-A0A8B9PXI5-F1
#
_cell.length_a   1.000
_cell.length_b   1.000
_cell.length_c   1.000
_cell.angle_alpha   90.00
_cell.angle_beta   90.00
_cell.angle_gamma   90.00
#
_symmetry.space_group_name_H-M   'P 1'
#
loop_
_entity.id
_entity.type
_entity.pdbx_description
1 polymer ?
#
loop_
_entity_poly.entity_id
_entity_poly.type
_entity_poly.pdbx_seq_one_letter_code
_entity_poly.pdbx_strand_id
1 'polypeptide(L)'
;MEHVEPSQRTLVASELLMKSLKSLLETDTRRSVFWQFRRKDTEFCAYLRRLLNSPVFTFLMICSISLNAILLAVETDYRLRLSSSTFFVLTDALILSIYTSEFLLKLYVDPIAYWKDGYNVLDAVILLIAFILYASSSGAALHFHSWEIAKGLQALRILKLIKYSNGMRIFTKALGQMVKTVMHVLILLFLLMFIFAILGHGLYGDPETGDTENWGNMEAAFFTLFSLVTVDGWTDLQQKLENHGFTNSHAFTIVFILLGFFVFFNMFIGVVIIKMQDSTQKYERECKAVKKAAIWAKKQAILKKQQEEVKKLTQQQKTIQYKAFSELVDNFKKTLCHSDLIIVEDFCVSIPFIDLYLTALDLQDDTVDRLQDLYCEILDTLSMILQDMKGKSLPLPEKIQK
;
A
#
# COMPACT_ATOMS: atom_id res chain seq x y z
N MET A 1 22.04 -11.47 -31.51
CA MET A 1 20.86 -11.78 -32.33
C MET A 1 20.94 -13.27 -32.68
N GLU A 2 20.39 -14.14 -31.84
CA GLU A 2 20.27 -15.56 -32.17
C GLU A 2 19.00 -15.75 -33.00
N HIS A 3 19.19 -16.28 -34.22
CA HIS A 3 18.13 -16.71 -35.12
C HIS A 3 17.44 -17.94 -34.52
N VAL A 4 16.43 -17.72 -33.68
CA VAL A 4 15.53 -18.78 -33.21
C VAL A 4 14.45 -18.99 -34.25
N GLU A 5 14.38 -20.20 -34.82
CA GLU A 5 13.41 -20.61 -35.84
C GLU A 5 11.95 -20.34 -35.40
N PRO A 6 11.05 -19.98 -36.33
CA PRO A 6 9.64 -19.69 -36.04
C PRO A 6 8.86 -20.89 -35.48
N SER A 7 9.33 -22.12 -35.68
CA SER A 7 8.73 -23.35 -35.13
C SER A 7 8.93 -23.48 -33.62
N GLN A 8 10.06 -23.05 -33.06
CA GLN A 8 10.32 -23.12 -31.62
C GLN A 8 9.51 -22.09 -30.83
N ARG A 9 9.27 -20.90 -31.39
CA ARG A 9 8.46 -19.85 -30.72
C ARG A 9 7.01 -20.26 -30.55
N THR A 10 6.44 -20.94 -31.53
CA THR A 10 5.05 -21.42 -31.47
C THR A 10 4.90 -22.58 -30.48
N LEU A 11 5.90 -23.46 -30.40
CA LEU A 11 5.92 -24.57 -29.46
C LEU A 11 6.03 -24.07 -28.00
N VAL A 12 6.95 -23.14 -27.72
CA VAL A 12 7.10 -22.52 -26.38
C VAL A 12 5.86 -21.73 -25.96
N ALA A 13 5.22 -21.00 -26.90
CA ALA A 13 3.97 -20.28 -26.61
C ALA A 13 2.81 -21.24 -26.29
N SER A 14 2.71 -22.37 -26.99
CA SER A 14 1.71 -23.40 -26.71
C SER A 14 1.92 -24.07 -25.35
N GLU A 15 3.17 -24.29 -24.95
CA GLU A 15 3.52 -24.88 -23.65
C GLU A 15 3.23 -23.93 -22.48
N LEU A 16 3.51 -22.63 -22.66
CA LEU A 16 3.17 -21.59 -21.69
C LEU A 16 1.66 -21.42 -21.54
N LEU A 17 0.91 -21.45 -22.65
CA LEU A 17 -0.55 -21.44 -22.61
C LEU A 17 -1.11 -22.69 -21.95
N MET A 18 -0.55 -23.86 -22.22
CA MET A 18 -1.02 -25.12 -21.61
C MET A 18 -0.70 -25.17 -20.11
N LYS A 19 0.47 -24.65 -19.67
CA LYS A 19 0.79 -24.48 -18.24
C LYS A 19 -0.12 -23.46 -17.56
N SER A 20 -0.40 -22.33 -18.22
CA SER A 20 -1.31 -21.31 -17.70
C SER A 20 -2.74 -21.86 -17.58
N LEU A 21 -3.24 -22.55 -18.61
CA LEU A 21 -4.53 -23.22 -18.60
C LEU A 21 -4.61 -24.28 -17.51
N LYS A 22 -3.60 -25.15 -17.34
CA LYS A 22 -3.55 -26.12 -16.24
C LYS A 22 -3.57 -25.44 -14.87
N SER A 23 -2.81 -24.36 -14.69
CA SER A 23 -2.81 -23.61 -13.44
C SER A 23 -4.17 -22.97 -13.13
N LEU A 24 -4.85 -22.47 -14.17
CA LEU A 24 -6.20 -21.93 -14.04
C LEU A 24 -7.21 -23.02 -13.72
N LEU A 25 -7.12 -24.18 -14.40
CA LEU A 25 -8.00 -25.32 -14.17
C LEU A 25 -7.80 -25.94 -12.77
N GLU A 26 -6.56 -26.02 -12.29
CA GLU A 26 -6.23 -26.45 -10.92
C GLU A 26 -6.72 -25.44 -9.87
N THR A 27 -6.59 -24.13 -10.12
CA THR A 27 -7.15 -23.12 -9.21
C THR A 27 -8.68 -23.15 -9.18
N ASP A 28 -9.33 -23.50 -10.28
CA ASP A 28 -10.79 -23.56 -10.38
C ASP A 28 -11.35 -24.85 -9.77
N THR A 29 -10.69 -25.99 -9.97
CA THR A 29 -11.04 -27.25 -9.27
C THR A 29 -10.83 -27.11 -7.76
N ARG A 30 -9.73 -26.49 -7.30
CA ARG A 30 -9.48 -26.23 -5.88
C ARG A 30 -10.49 -25.24 -5.26
N ARG A 31 -10.99 -24.28 -6.05
CA ARG A 31 -12.13 -23.43 -5.66
C ARG A 31 -13.42 -24.24 -5.56
N SER A 32 -13.72 -25.11 -6.53
CA SER A 32 -14.98 -25.87 -6.55
C SER A 32 -15.16 -26.82 -5.36
N VAL A 33 -14.08 -27.47 -4.90
CA VAL A 33 -14.12 -28.37 -3.71
C VAL A 33 -14.34 -27.59 -2.41
N PHE A 34 -13.83 -26.35 -2.34
CA PHE A 34 -14.02 -25.49 -1.16
C PHE A 34 -15.46 -24.94 -1.02
N TRP A 35 -16.22 -24.90 -2.11
CA TRP A 35 -17.60 -24.40 -2.14
C TRP A 35 -18.66 -25.43 -1.74
N GLN A 36 -18.31 -26.72 -1.61
CA GLN A 36 -19.25 -27.77 -1.19
C GLN A 36 -19.67 -27.69 0.29
N PHE A 37 -19.04 -26.83 1.10
CA PHE A 37 -19.42 -26.58 2.50
C PHE A 37 -20.27 -25.32 2.70
N ARG A 38 -21.06 -24.88 1.70
CA ARG A 38 -22.03 -23.80 1.89
C ARG A 38 -23.26 -24.33 2.64
N ARG A 39 -23.26 -24.15 3.97
CA ARG A 39 -24.37 -24.54 4.87
C ARG A 39 -25.69 -23.86 4.47
N LYS A 40 -26.80 -24.57 4.65
CA LYS A 40 -28.15 -24.17 4.22
C LYS A 40 -28.79 -23.06 5.05
N ASP A 41 -28.29 -22.78 6.26
CA ASP A 41 -28.90 -21.81 7.20
C ASP A 41 -28.39 -20.37 7.00
N THR A 42 -28.55 -19.85 5.78
CA THR A 42 -28.01 -18.52 5.42
C THR A 42 -28.67 -17.38 6.20
N GLU A 43 -29.95 -17.50 6.55
CA GLU A 43 -30.69 -16.45 7.26
C GLU A 43 -30.28 -16.35 8.73
N PHE A 44 -30.11 -17.48 9.41
CA PHE A 44 -29.66 -17.50 10.81
C PHE A 44 -28.21 -17.03 10.94
N CYS A 45 -27.32 -17.46 10.03
CA CYS A 45 -25.95 -16.94 9.97
C CYS A 45 -25.91 -15.43 9.69
N ALA A 46 -26.82 -14.92 8.84
CA ALA A 46 -26.93 -13.49 8.60
C ALA A 46 -27.42 -12.72 9.84
N TYR A 47 -28.37 -13.28 10.60
CA TYR A 47 -28.81 -12.71 11.87
C TYR A 47 -27.69 -12.70 12.91
N LEU A 48 -26.98 -13.81 13.11
CA LEU A 48 -25.84 -13.89 14.02
C LEU A 48 -24.71 -12.93 13.63
N ARG A 49 -24.44 -12.77 12.33
CA ARG A 49 -23.47 -11.78 11.85
C ARG A 49 -23.90 -10.35 12.17
N ARG A 50 -25.19 -10.02 12.06
CA ARG A 50 -25.73 -8.70 12.47
C ARG A 50 -25.60 -8.49 13.97
N LEU A 51 -25.88 -9.53 14.77
CA LEU A 51 -25.73 -9.49 16.23
C LEU A 51 -24.27 -9.24 16.65
N LEU A 52 -23.34 -10.03 16.10
CA LEU A 52 -21.90 -9.93 16.39
C LEU A 52 -21.29 -8.58 15.94
N ASN A 53 -21.82 -7.99 14.87
CA ASN A 53 -21.37 -6.68 14.37
C ASN A 53 -22.09 -5.50 15.03
N SER A 54 -23.04 -5.75 15.93
CA SER A 54 -23.77 -4.67 16.59
C SER A 54 -22.85 -3.89 17.56
N PRO A 55 -23.02 -2.56 17.67
CA PRO A 55 -22.25 -1.76 18.62
C PRO A 55 -22.58 -2.14 20.07
N VAL A 56 -23.80 -2.63 20.33
CA VAL A 56 -24.24 -3.10 21.65
C VAL A 56 -23.47 -4.34 22.08
N PHE A 57 -23.32 -5.33 21.19
CA PHE A 57 -22.53 -6.53 21.48
C PHE A 57 -21.06 -6.17 21.73
N THR A 58 -20.49 -5.29 20.90
CA THR A 58 -19.12 -4.79 21.09
C THR A 58 -18.96 -4.08 22.43
N PHE A 59 -19.90 -3.22 22.81
CA PHE A 59 -19.89 -2.54 24.10
C PHE A 59 -19.99 -3.52 25.27
N LEU A 60 -20.88 -4.51 25.20
CA LEU A 60 -21.02 -5.55 26.23
C LEU A 60 -19.72 -6.34 26.42
N MET A 61 -19.07 -6.73 25.32
CA MET A 61 -17.77 -7.42 25.38
C MET A 61 -16.68 -6.55 25.99
N ILE A 62 -16.60 -5.26 25.62
CA ILE A 62 -15.64 -4.32 26.24
C ILE A 62 -15.92 -4.18 27.74
N CYS A 63 -17.18 -4.03 28.14
CA CYS A 63 -17.57 -3.95 29.56
C CYS A 63 -17.17 -5.21 30.32
N SER A 64 -17.38 -6.40 29.74
CA SER A 64 -16.98 -7.67 30.34
C SER A 64 -15.45 -7.76 30.53
N ILE A 65 -14.67 -7.35 29.53
CA ILE A 65 -13.19 -7.32 29.60
C ILE A 65 -12.74 -6.33 30.68
N SER A 66 -13.30 -5.12 30.72
CA SER A 66 -12.95 -4.10 31.70
C SER A 66 -13.31 -4.52 33.12
N LEU A 67 -14.51 -5.08 33.32
CA LEU A 67 -14.95 -5.61 34.62
C LEU A 67 -14.02 -6.73 35.07
N ASN A 68 -13.64 -7.63 34.15
CA ASN A 68 -12.70 -8.70 34.46
C ASN A 68 -11.31 -8.18 34.86
N ALA A 69 -10.80 -7.15 34.20
CA ALA A 69 -9.54 -6.53 34.55
C ALA A 69 -9.56 -5.92 35.96
N ILE A 70 -10.67 -5.25 36.33
CA ILE A 70 -10.87 -4.69 37.68
C ILE A 70 -10.92 -5.82 38.71
N LEU A 71 -11.65 -6.90 38.44
CA LEU A 71 -11.74 -8.05 39.35
C LEU A 71 -10.38 -8.71 39.56
N LEU A 72 -9.58 -8.86 38.50
CA LEU A 72 -8.22 -9.40 38.59
C LEU A 72 -7.30 -8.50 39.45
N ALA A 73 -7.43 -7.18 39.30
CA ALA A 73 -6.69 -6.22 40.14
C ALA A 73 -7.10 -6.34 41.62
N VAL A 74 -8.39 -6.52 41.90
CA VAL A 74 -8.90 -6.69 43.27
C VAL A 74 -8.47 -8.04 43.87
N GLU A 75 -8.42 -9.11 43.07
CA GLU A 75 -7.98 -10.45 43.51
C GLU A 75 -6.48 -10.53 43.85
N THR A 76 -5.70 -9.53 43.41
CA THR A 76 -4.26 -9.45 43.71
C THR A 76 -4.02 -9.28 45.21
N ASP A 77 -4.94 -8.64 45.95
CA ASP A 77 -4.87 -8.56 47.42
C ASP A 77 -5.20 -9.92 48.07
N TYR A 78 -4.20 -10.47 48.78
CA TYR A 78 -4.30 -11.75 49.49
C TYR A 78 -5.47 -11.79 50.49
N ARG A 79 -5.79 -10.66 51.15
CA ARG A 79 -6.84 -10.64 52.20
C ARG A 79 -8.24 -10.76 51.61
N LEU A 80 -8.48 -10.11 50.47
CA LEU A 80 -9.77 -10.17 49.77
C LEU A 80 -9.95 -11.52 49.07
N ARG A 81 -8.87 -12.10 48.55
CA ARG A 81 -8.89 -13.43 47.91
C ARG A 81 -9.31 -14.55 48.86
N LEU A 82 -8.84 -14.54 50.12
CA LEU A 82 -9.25 -15.57 51.10
C LEU A 82 -10.68 -15.39 51.60
N SER A 83 -11.14 -14.14 51.75
CA SER A 83 -12.48 -13.85 52.27
C SER A 83 -13.60 -14.23 51.29
N SER A 84 -13.35 -14.16 49.98
CA SER A 84 -14.37 -14.33 48.94
C SER A 84 -13.92 -15.20 47.77
N SER A 85 -13.12 -16.23 48.03
CA SER A 85 -12.59 -17.14 46.99
C SER A 85 -13.68 -17.73 46.09
N THR A 86 -14.82 -18.13 46.64
CA THR A 86 -15.98 -18.66 45.89
C THR A 86 -16.56 -17.64 44.91
N PHE A 87 -16.58 -16.36 45.28
CA PHE A 87 -17.10 -15.29 44.42
C PHE A 87 -16.19 -15.07 43.19
N PHE A 88 -14.87 -15.09 43.38
CA PHE A 88 -13.92 -14.97 42.28
C PHE A 88 -13.99 -16.16 41.31
N VAL A 89 -14.05 -17.39 41.83
CA VAL A 89 -14.19 -18.60 41.00
C VAL A 89 -15.48 -18.58 40.18
N LEU A 90 -16.60 -18.19 40.80
CA LEU A 90 -17.88 -18.07 40.09
C LEU A 90 -17.80 -17.01 38.98
N THR A 91 -17.19 -15.87 39.28
CA THR A 91 -17.10 -14.76 38.33
C THR A 91 -16.18 -15.07 37.15
N ASP A 92 -15.04 -15.73 37.40
CA ASP A 92 -14.16 -16.22 36.33
C ASP A 92 -14.85 -17.25 35.43
N ALA A 93 -15.63 -18.17 36.02
CA ALA A 93 -16.43 -19.13 35.25
C ALA A 93 -17.48 -18.44 34.37
N LEU A 94 -18.17 -17.40 34.89
CA LEU A 94 -19.12 -16.60 34.13
C LEU A 94 -18.45 -15.87 32.96
N ILE A 95 -17.31 -15.24 33.19
CA ILE A 95 -16.57 -14.49 32.16
C ILE A 95 -16.01 -15.45 31.10
N LEU A 96 -15.49 -16.60 31.51
CA LEU A 96 -15.03 -17.65 30.59
C LEU A 96 -16.20 -18.19 29.75
N SER A 97 -17.38 -18.37 30.34
CA SER A 97 -18.60 -18.78 29.62
C SER A 97 -19.00 -17.75 28.56
N ILE A 98 -19.00 -16.45 28.90
CA ILE A 98 -19.26 -15.36 27.95
C ILE A 98 -18.28 -15.44 26.76
N TYR A 99 -16.98 -15.58 27.04
CA TYR A 99 -15.97 -15.66 25.98
C TYR A 99 -16.08 -16.95 25.14
N THR A 100 -16.43 -18.07 25.76
CA THR A 100 -16.66 -19.33 25.05
C THR A 100 -17.87 -19.21 24.13
N SER A 101 -18.96 -18.59 24.60
CA SER A 101 -20.15 -18.35 23.79
C SER A 101 -19.84 -17.45 22.58
N GLU A 102 -19.07 -16.37 22.78
CA GLU A 102 -18.62 -15.48 21.70
C GLU A 102 -17.79 -16.24 20.66
N PHE A 103 -16.85 -17.06 21.11
CA PHE A 103 -16.01 -17.90 20.26
C PHE A 103 -16.85 -18.88 19.43
N LEU A 104 -17.77 -19.61 20.07
CA LEU A 104 -18.64 -20.57 19.41
C LEU A 104 -19.54 -19.89 18.36
N LEU A 105 -20.11 -18.72 18.69
CA LEU A 105 -20.91 -17.94 17.74
C LEU A 105 -20.10 -17.51 16.52
N LYS A 106 -18.86 -17.05 16.72
CA LYS A 106 -17.97 -16.64 15.61
C LYS A 106 -17.51 -17.81 14.76
N LEU A 107 -17.16 -18.93 15.38
CA LEU A 107 -16.79 -20.16 14.69
C LEU A 107 -17.96 -20.74 13.91
N TYR A 108 -19.19 -20.60 14.42
CA TYR A 108 -20.41 -21.06 13.76
C TYR A 108 -20.71 -20.26 12.48
N VAL A 109 -20.60 -18.93 12.55
CA VAL A 109 -20.94 -18.03 11.42
C VAL A 109 -19.97 -18.19 10.24
N ASP A 110 -18.66 -18.18 10.47
CA ASP A 110 -17.67 -18.32 9.41
C ASP A 110 -16.41 -19.09 9.87
N PRO A 111 -16.42 -20.43 9.88
CA PRO A 111 -15.30 -21.21 10.42
C PRO A 111 -14.00 -20.97 9.64
N ILE A 112 -14.05 -20.85 8.32
CA ILE A 112 -12.85 -20.71 7.48
C ILE A 112 -12.28 -19.27 7.56
N ALA A 113 -13.14 -18.25 7.62
CA ALA A 113 -12.70 -16.87 7.70
C ALA A 113 -12.16 -16.53 9.09
N TYR A 114 -12.70 -17.18 10.13
CA TYR A 114 -12.24 -17.02 11.52
C TYR A 114 -10.74 -17.26 11.66
N TRP A 115 -10.23 -18.39 11.14
CA TRP A 115 -8.80 -18.74 11.23
C TRP A 115 -7.88 -17.90 10.34
N LYS A 116 -8.42 -17.14 9.38
CA LYS A 116 -7.62 -16.24 8.53
C LYS A 116 -7.36 -14.88 9.19
N ASP A 117 -8.18 -14.48 10.14
CA ASP A 117 -8.04 -13.21 10.85
C ASP A 117 -7.13 -13.38 12.08
N GLY A 118 -5.97 -12.74 12.06
CA GLY A 118 -4.98 -12.84 13.15
C GLY A 118 -5.52 -12.40 14.51
N TYR A 119 -6.49 -11.47 14.56
CA TYR A 119 -7.10 -11.04 15.82
C TYR A 119 -8.06 -12.10 16.40
N ASN A 120 -8.70 -12.89 15.53
CA ASN A 120 -9.53 -14.01 15.96
C ASN A 120 -8.67 -15.18 16.43
N VAL A 121 -7.54 -15.44 15.78
CA VAL A 121 -6.57 -16.46 16.24
C VAL A 121 -6.01 -16.11 17.63
N LEU A 122 -5.62 -14.85 17.86
CA LEU A 122 -5.16 -14.39 19.18
C LEU A 122 -6.23 -14.59 20.26
N ASP A 123 -7.48 -14.28 19.96
CA ASP A 123 -8.62 -14.47 20.84
C ASP A 123 -8.87 -15.95 21.18
N ALA A 124 -8.74 -16.84 20.18
CA ALA A 124 -8.83 -18.29 20.38
C ALA A 124 -7.68 -18.83 21.27
N VAL A 125 -6.45 -18.34 21.08
CA VAL A 125 -5.30 -18.72 21.90
C VAL A 125 -5.49 -18.28 23.36
N ILE A 126 -5.94 -17.04 23.58
CA ILE A 126 -6.26 -16.54 24.93
C ILE A 126 -7.36 -17.39 25.57
N LEU A 127 -8.41 -17.74 24.82
CA LEU A 127 -9.50 -18.59 25.33
C LEU A 127 -8.99 -19.98 25.70
N LEU A 128 -8.12 -20.58 24.88
CA LEU A 128 -7.52 -21.88 25.13
C LEU A 128 -6.64 -21.88 26.38
N ILE A 129 -5.81 -20.85 26.57
CA ILE A 129 -5.01 -20.66 27.79
C ILE A 129 -5.93 -20.57 29.02
N ALA A 130 -6.99 -19.76 28.94
CA ALA A 130 -7.94 -19.59 30.03
C ALA A 130 -8.69 -20.89 30.36
N PHE A 131 -9.07 -21.66 29.33
CA PHE A 131 -9.75 -22.94 29.50
C PHE A 131 -8.85 -24.00 30.14
N ILE A 132 -7.58 -24.11 29.70
CA ILE A 132 -6.59 -25.02 30.29
C ILE A 132 -6.40 -24.71 31.77
N LEU A 133 -6.27 -23.42 32.10
CA LEU A 133 -6.06 -22.98 33.47
C LEU A 133 -7.31 -23.20 34.34
N TYR A 134 -8.51 -22.97 33.81
CA TYR A 134 -9.75 -23.28 34.52
C TYR A 134 -9.90 -24.80 34.77
N ALA A 135 -9.68 -25.63 33.75
CA ALA A 135 -9.76 -27.08 33.88
C ALA A 135 -8.73 -27.64 34.88
N SER A 136 -7.52 -27.08 34.88
CA SER A 136 -6.45 -27.49 35.80
C SER A 136 -6.67 -27.01 37.23
N SER A 137 -7.53 -25.99 37.48
CA SER A 137 -7.88 -25.57 38.84
C SER A 137 -8.84 -26.55 39.54
N SER A 138 -9.58 -27.34 38.75
CA SER A 138 -10.57 -28.31 39.22
C SER A 138 -10.01 -29.74 39.35
N GLY A 139 -8.89 -30.03 38.68
CA GLY A 139 -8.22 -31.34 38.72
C GLY A 139 -7.05 -31.35 39.72
N ALA A 140 -7.03 -32.35 40.61
CA ALA A 140 -6.09 -32.48 41.74
C ALA A 140 -4.61 -32.77 41.38
N ALA A 141 -4.13 -32.44 40.18
CA ALA A 141 -2.80 -32.82 39.75
C ALA A 141 -2.01 -31.62 39.21
N LEU A 142 -0.85 -31.39 39.85
CA LEU A 142 0.27 -30.55 39.43
C LEU A 142 0.32 -29.12 40.01
N HIS A 143 0.60 -29.05 41.31
CA HIS A 143 1.08 -27.85 41.99
C HIS A 143 2.56 -27.59 41.62
N PHE A 144 2.83 -27.15 40.39
CA PHE A 144 4.14 -26.61 40.01
C PHE A 144 4.18 -25.11 40.31
N HIS A 145 5.34 -24.56 40.70
CA HIS A 145 5.56 -23.11 40.85
C HIS A 145 5.15 -22.31 39.59
N SER A 146 5.19 -22.95 38.43
CA SER A 146 4.67 -22.45 37.15
C SER A 146 3.17 -22.07 37.16
N TRP A 147 2.39 -22.56 38.14
CA TRP A 147 0.96 -22.28 38.27
C TRP A 147 0.68 -20.82 38.62
N GLU A 148 1.52 -20.20 39.46
CA GLU A 148 1.36 -18.80 39.83
C GLU A 148 1.63 -17.88 38.64
N ILE A 149 2.64 -18.22 37.84
CA ILE A 149 2.96 -17.55 36.57
C ILE A 149 1.81 -17.74 35.57
N ALA A 150 1.24 -18.96 35.48
CA ALA A 150 0.13 -19.26 34.60
C ALA A 150 -1.16 -18.51 34.99
N LYS A 151 -1.40 -18.26 36.29
CA LYS A 151 -2.46 -17.38 36.77
C LYS A 151 -2.27 -15.94 36.28
N GLY A 152 -1.05 -15.41 36.30
CA GLY A 152 -0.74 -14.11 35.72
C GLY A 152 -1.05 -14.03 34.23
N LEU A 153 -0.90 -15.13 33.50
CA LEU A 153 -1.22 -15.23 32.07
C LEU A 153 -2.70 -14.95 31.74
N GLN A 154 -3.60 -15.06 32.73
CA GLN A 154 -5.00 -14.65 32.53
C GLN A 154 -5.13 -13.17 32.22
N ALA A 155 -4.18 -12.32 32.65
CA ALA A 155 -4.17 -10.89 32.31
C ALA A 155 -4.09 -10.65 30.80
N LEU A 156 -3.61 -11.64 30.01
CA LEU A 156 -3.59 -11.57 28.55
C LEU A 156 -4.99 -11.36 27.96
N ARG A 157 -6.08 -11.71 28.66
CA ARG A 157 -7.45 -11.45 28.17
C ARG A 157 -7.77 -9.96 28.00
N ILE A 158 -7.02 -9.06 28.66
CA ILE A 158 -7.07 -7.61 28.41
C ILE A 158 -6.68 -7.30 26.95
N LEU A 159 -5.80 -8.09 26.33
CA LEU A 159 -5.41 -7.92 24.92
C LEU A 159 -6.59 -8.11 23.96
N LYS A 160 -7.68 -8.78 24.36
CA LYS A 160 -8.92 -8.83 23.56
C LYS A 160 -9.47 -7.44 23.25
N LEU A 161 -9.17 -6.43 24.07
CA LEU A 161 -9.56 -5.05 23.82
C LEU A 161 -9.02 -4.52 22.48
N ILE A 162 -7.86 -5.03 22.02
CA ILE A 162 -7.29 -4.69 20.71
C ILE A 162 -8.27 -5.04 19.58
N LYS A 163 -9.00 -6.16 19.70
CA LYS A 163 -9.99 -6.56 18.70
C LYS A 163 -11.20 -5.62 18.67
N TYR A 164 -11.58 -4.99 19.77
CA TYR A 164 -12.81 -4.19 19.81
C TYR A 164 -12.58 -2.68 19.63
N SER A 165 -11.39 -2.18 20.00
CA SER A 165 -11.05 -0.77 19.84
C SER A 165 -10.31 -0.51 18.53
N ASN A 166 -10.91 0.32 17.66
CA ASN A 166 -10.27 0.77 16.42
C ASN A 166 -8.93 1.49 16.67
N GLY A 167 -8.85 2.29 17.73
CA GLY A 167 -7.61 2.99 18.11
C GLY A 167 -6.48 2.02 18.44
N MET A 168 -6.79 0.96 19.21
CA MET A 168 -5.82 -0.09 19.55
C MET A 168 -5.39 -0.88 18.31
N ARG A 169 -6.31 -1.21 17.39
CA ARG A 169 -5.95 -1.86 16.12
C ARG A 169 -4.97 -1.02 15.31
N ILE A 170 -5.21 0.28 15.21
CA ILE A 170 -4.33 1.21 14.48
C ILE A 170 -2.95 1.23 15.14
N PHE A 171 -2.90 1.36 16.47
CA PHE A 171 -1.65 1.34 17.23
C PHE A 171 -0.88 0.03 17.06
N THR A 172 -1.52 -1.12 17.23
CA THR A 172 -0.87 -2.43 17.06
C THR A 172 -0.38 -2.65 15.62
N LYS A 173 -1.12 -2.19 14.61
CA LYS A 173 -0.67 -2.25 13.21
C LYS A 173 0.57 -1.38 12.98
N ALA A 174 0.58 -0.17 13.53
CA ALA A 174 1.74 0.73 13.44
C ALA A 174 2.97 0.12 14.14
N LEU A 175 2.79 -0.44 15.34
CA LEU A 175 3.83 -1.14 16.08
C LEU A 175 4.36 -2.36 15.31
N GLY A 176 3.47 -3.19 14.75
CA GLY A 176 3.86 -4.36 13.98
C GLY A 176 4.66 -4.01 12.72
N GLN A 177 4.32 -2.90 12.05
CA GLN A 177 5.12 -2.38 10.94
C GLN A 177 6.51 -1.93 11.39
N MET A 178 6.62 -1.32 12.57
CA MET A 178 7.90 -0.89 13.15
C MET A 178 8.77 -2.09 13.50
N VAL A 179 8.20 -3.11 14.14
CA VAL A 179 8.92 -4.35 14.50
C VAL A 179 9.56 -4.96 13.26
N LYS A 180 8.82 -5.10 12.14
CA LYS A 180 9.37 -5.66 10.89
C LYS A 180 10.61 -4.91 10.39
N THR A 181 10.62 -3.58 10.49
CA THR A 181 11.79 -2.76 10.12
C THR A 181 12.96 -2.99 11.08
N VAL A 182 12.67 -3.12 12.37
CA VAL A 182 13.66 -3.23 13.45
C VAL A 182 14.26 -4.63 13.59
N MET A 183 13.56 -5.70 13.16
CA MET A 183 13.99 -7.09 13.37
C MET A 183 15.43 -7.36 12.93
N HIS A 184 15.86 -6.85 11.78
CA HIS A 184 17.20 -7.10 11.26
C HIS A 184 18.29 -6.53 12.18
N VAL A 185 18.03 -5.36 12.78
CA VAL A 185 18.98 -4.72 13.70
C VAL A 185 18.99 -5.42 15.05
N LEU A 186 17.84 -5.92 15.52
CA LEU A 186 17.77 -6.75 16.74
C LEU A 186 18.54 -8.07 16.58
N ILE A 187 18.48 -8.69 15.39
CA ILE A 187 19.27 -9.90 15.11
C ILE A 187 20.77 -9.60 15.15
N LEU A 188 21.19 -8.46 14.57
CA LEU A 188 22.58 -8.01 14.64
C LEU A 188 23.03 -7.75 16.07
N LEU A 189 22.19 -7.08 16.87
CA LEU A 189 22.45 -6.83 18.29
C LEU A 189 22.55 -8.14 19.09
N PHE A 190 21.65 -9.08 18.83
CA PHE A 190 21.68 -10.41 19.47
C PHE A 190 22.96 -11.17 19.13
N LEU A 191 23.42 -11.12 17.88
CA LEU A 191 24.69 -11.74 17.46
C LEU A 191 25.89 -11.08 18.14
N LEU A 192 25.89 -9.75 18.27
CA LEU A 192 26.90 -9.02 19.02
C LEU A 192 26.92 -9.46 20.50
N MET A 193 25.75 -9.51 21.14
CA MET A 193 25.61 -10.00 22.51
C MET A 193 26.09 -11.44 22.65
N PHE A 194 25.78 -12.33 21.70
CA PHE A 194 26.22 -13.72 21.73
C PHE A 194 27.75 -13.84 21.72
N ILE A 195 28.44 -13.07 20.87
CA ILE A 195 29.91 -13.05 20.81
C ILE A 195 30.49 -12.56 22.14
N PHE A 196 29.96 -11.45 22.67
CA PHE A 196 30.43 -10.89 23.94
C PHE A 196 30.06 -11.75 25.15
N ALA A 197 28.98 -12.54 25.08
CA ALA A 197 28.58 -13.44 26.16
C ALA A 197 29.59 -14.58 26.31
N ILE A 198 30.03 -15.17 25.18
CA ILE A 198 31.09 -16.18 25.19
C ILE A 198 32.41 -15.59 25.68
N LEU A 199 32.78 -14.40 25.21
CA LEU A 199 34.01 -13.73 25.63
C LEU A 199 33.98 -13.41 27.13
N GLY A 200 32.91 -12.81 27.63
CA GLY A 200 32.81 -12.44 29.04
C GLY A 200 32.70 -13.65 29.95
N HIS A 201 32.00 -14.72 29.55
CA HIS A 201 32.04 -16.00 30.28
C HIS A 201 33.47 -16.57 30.34
N GLY A 202 34.20 -16.56 29.22
CA GLY A 202 35.57 -17.05 29.18
C GLY A 202 36.59 -16.18 29.95
N LEU A 203 36.33 -14.88 30.09
CA LEU A 203 37.24 -13.94 30.76
C LEU A 203 36.94 -13.76 32.26
N TYR A 204 35.66 -13.77 32.63
CA TYR A 204 35.19 -13.37 33.96
C TYR A 204 34.32 -14.42 34.65
N GLY A 205 33.98 -15.52 33.97
CA GLY A 205 33.07 -16.56 34.47
C GLY A 205 33.75 -17.72 35.22
N ASP A 206 35.03 -17.59 35.58
CA ASP A 206 35.77 -18.63 36.31
C ASP A 206 35.11 -18.92 37.68
N PRO A 207 34.78 -20.18 38.03
CA PRO A 207 34.11 -20.50 39.29
C PRO A 207 34.87 -20.14 40.56
N GLU A 208 36.20 -20.09 40.51
CA GLU A 208 37.04 -19.87 41.69
C GLU A 208 37.47 -18.41 41.86
N THR A 209 37.74 -17.70 40.76
CA THR A 209 38.27 -16.33 40.79
C THR A 209 37.35 -15.28 40.15
N GLY A 210 36.37 -15.72 39.36
CA GLY A 210 35.49 -14.88 38.56
C GLY A 210 34.21 -14.40 39.25
N ASP A 211 33.43 -13.61 38.50
CA ASP A 211 32.08 -13.20 38.86
C ASP A 211 31.06 -14.19 38.27
N THR A 212 30.76 -15.22 39.07
CA THR A 212 29.83 -16.29 38.67
C THR A 212 28.38 -15.84 38.63
N GLU A 213 28.00 -14.75 39.31
CA GLU A 213 26.64 -14.19 39.29
C GLU A 213 26.30 -13.62 37.91
N ASN A 214 27.23 -12.90 37.30
CA ASN A 214 27.03 -12.22 36.02
C ASN A 214 27.57 -13.01 34.83
N TRP A 215 28.67 -13.76 34.99
CA TRP A 215 29.37 -14.42 33.89
C TRP A 215 29.44 -15.93 34.02
N GLY A 216 28.88 -16.54 35.07
CA GLY A 216 29.04 -17.97 35.35
C GLY A 216 28.34 -18.90 34.35
N ASN A 217 27.28 -18.43 33.69
CA ASN A 217 26.61 -19.18 32.63
C ASN A 217 26.14 -18.24 31.50
N MET A 218 25.70 -18.84 30.39
CA MET A 218 25.28 -18.09 29.20
C MET A 218 24.06 -17.20 29.49
N GLU A 219 23.11 -17.64 30.30
CA GLU A 219 21.89 -16.89 30.65
C GLU A 219 22.23 -15.61 31.45
N ALA A 220 23.05 -15.74 32.47
CA ALA A 220 23.57 -14.64 33.29
C ALA A 220 24.33 -13.65 32.41
N ALA A 221 25.26 -14.15 31.56
CA ALA A 221 26.03 -13.29 30.65
C ALA A 221 25.12 -12.52 29.68
N PHE A 222 24.07 -13.16 29.15
CA PHE A 222 23.07 -12.49 28.33
C PHE A 222 22.29 -11.41 29.09
N PHE A 223 21.91 -11.68 30.33
CA PHE A 223 21.20 -10.72 31.17
C PHE A 223 22.09 -9.51 31.50
N THR A 224 23.35 -9.74 31.86
CA THR A 224 24.35 -8.69 32.10
C THR A 224 24.57 -7.85 30.84
N LEU A 225 24.77 -8.47 29.68
CA LEU A 225 24.94 -7.76 28.42
C LEU A 225 23.69 -6.99 27.99
N PHE A 226 22.49 -7.50 28.28
CA PHE A 226 21.24 -6.78 28.05
C PHE A 226 21.20 -5.46 28.84
N SER A 227 21.58 -5.50 30.13
CA SER A 227 21.71 -4.31 30.98
C SER A 227 22.77 -3.34 30.46
N LEU A 228 23.92 -3.87 30.00
CA LEU A 228 24.99 -3.05 29.45
C LEU A 228 24.63 -2.37 28.12
N VAL A 229 23.80 -2.99 27.26
CA VAL A 229 23.31 -2.35 26.03
C VAL A 229 22.45 -1.12 26.36
N THR A 230 21.67 -1.17 27.44
CA THR A 230 20.89 -0.03 27.92
C THR A 230 21.70 0.97 28.74
N VAL A 231 23.01 0.72 28.91
CA VAL A 231 23.92 1.51 29.75
C VAL A 231 23.41 1.60 31.20
N ASP A 232 22.79 0.53 31.68
CA ASP A 232 22.24 0.45 33.04
C ASP A 232 23.09 -0.48 33.91
N GLY A 233 23.35 -0.06 35.15
CA GLY A 233 24.11 -0.84 36.14
C GLY A 233 25.58 -1.14 35.81
N TRP A 234 26.16 -0.52 34.77
CA TRP A 234 27.52 -0.85 34.30
C TRP A 234 28.62 -0.48 35.30
N THR A 235 28.42 0.55 36.13
CA THR A 235 29.38 0.97 37.16
C THR A 235 29.48 -0.06 38.28
N ASP A 236 28.36 -0.63 38.69
CA ASP A 236 28.30 -1.59 39.78
C ASP A 236 28.89 -2.93 39.33
N LEU A 237 28.61 -3.33 38.08
CA LEU A 237 29.26 -4.48 37.44
C LEU A 237 30.78 -4.28 37.38
N GLN A 238 31.23 -3.10 36.97
CA GLN A 238 32.65 -2.78 36.85
C GLN A 238 33.35 -2.81 38.21
N GLN A 239 32.73 -2.26 39.25
CA GLN A 239 33.24 -2.32 40.61
C GLN A 239 33.34 -3.76 41.14
N LYS A 240 32.37 -4.62 40.83
CA LYS A 240 32.46 -6.06 41.14
C LYS A 240 33.67 -6.70 40.46
N LEU A 241 33.85 -6.49 39.16
CA LEU A 241 34.98 -7.04 38.41
C LEU A 241 36.34 -6.55 38.94
N GLU A 242 36.43 -5.28 39.36
CA GLU A 242 37.63 -4.73 40.00
C GLU A 242 37.94 -5.38 41.35
N ASN A 243 36.92 -5.65 42.18
CA ASN A 243 37.09 -6.35 43.45
C ASN A 243 37.65 -7.78 43.26
N HIS A 244 37.34 -8.40 42.11
CA HIS A 244 37.92 -9.69 41.69
C HIS A 244 39.30 -9.56 41.03
N GLY A 245 39.87 -8.36 40.93
CA GLY A 245 41.20 -8.12 40.38
C GLY A 245 41.25 -7.95 38.85
N PHE A 246 40.10 -7.87 38.17
CA PHE A 246 40.03 -7.73 36.72
C PHE A 246 40.12 -6.26 36.26
N THR A 247 41.27 -5.60 36.44
CA THR A 247 41.43 -4.20 36.01
C THR A 247 41.26 -3.99 34.50
N ASN A 248 41.57 -4.99 33.66
CA ASN A 248 41.39 -4.88 32.21
C ASN A 248 39.92 -4.95 31.76
N SER A 249 38.97 -5.22 32.66
CA SER A 249 37.54 -5.32 32.35
C SER A 249 36.90 -4.01 31.88
N HIS A 250 37.46 -2.85 32.27
CA HIS A 250 36.99 -1.55 31.79
C HIS A 250 36.95 -1.47 30.26
N ALA A 251 38.01 -1.97 29.60
CA ALA A 251 38.11 -1.92 28.14
C ALA A 251 37.02 -2.77 27.49
N PHE A 252 36.78 -3.98 28.02
CA PHE A 252 35.72 -4.87 27.55
C PHE A 252 34.34 -4.21 27.68
N THR A 253 34.02 -3.69 28.87
CA THR A 253 32.73 -3.05 29.17
C THR A 253 32.51 -1.79 28.31
N ILE A 254 33.51 -0.91 28.21
CA ILE A 254 33.42 0.33 27.42
C ILE A 254 33.26 0.02 25.92
N VAL A 255 34.03 -0.93 25.38
CA VAL A 255 33.92 -1.31 23.96
C VAL A 255 32.54 -1.88 23.66
N PHE A 256 32.02 -2.75 24.54
CA PHE A 256 30.68 -3.30 24.38
C PHE A 256 29.60 -2.21 24.42
N ILE A 257 29.66 -1.30 25.40
CA ILE A 257 28.72 -0.18 25.52
C ILE A 257 28.76 0.71 24.26
N LEU A 258 29.95 1.04 23.77
CA LEU A 258 30.09 1.85 22.55
C LEU A 258 29.51 1.15 21.32
N LEU A 259 29.77 -0.14 21.15
CA LEU A 259 29.22 -0.92 20.05
C LEU A 259 27.70 -1.09 20.17
N GLY A 260 27.21 -1.43 21.36
CA GLY A 260 25.79 -1.59 21.65
C GLY A 260 25.02 -0.29 21.44
N PHE A 261 25.54 0.82 21.96
CA PHE A 261 24.98 2.16 21.74
C PHE A 261 25.00 2.53 20.26
N PHE A 262 26.08 2.26 19.54
CA PHE A 262 26.16 2.52 18.10
C PHE A 262 25.09 1.72 17.32
N VAL A 263 24.93 0.42 17.60
CA VAL A 263 23.91 -0.42 16.96
C VAL A 263 22.50 0.08 17.31
N PHE A 264 22.23 0.37 18.58
CA PHE A 264 20.93 0.85 19.04
C PHE A 264 20.59 2.24 18.48
N PHE A 265 21.55 3.17 18.47
CA PHE A 265 21.37 4.50 17.92
C PHE A 265 21.19 4.46 16.40
N ASN A 266 21.93 3.60 15.70
CA ASN A 266 21.72 3.37 14.27
C ASN A 266 20.37 2.72 13.96
N MET A 267 19.86 1.86 14.84
CA MET A 267 18.48 1.36 14.75
C MET A 267 17.49 2.51 14.82
N PHE A 268 17.64 3.40 15.81
CA PHE A 268 16.75 4.55 16.00
C PHE A 268 16.82 5.51 14.80
N ILE A 269 18.02 5.89 14.38
CA ILE A 269 18.23 6.72 13.19
C ILE A 269 17.62 6.06 11.96
N GLY A 270 17.91 4.78 11.73
CA GLY A 270 17.39 4.04 10.58
C GLY A 270 15.87 4.02 10.55
N VAL A 271 15.22 3.70 11.67
CA VAL A 271 13.75 3.68 11.76
C VAL A 271 13.15 5.07 11.58
N VAL A 272 13.69 6.08 12.27
CA VAL A 272 13.18 7.46 12.20
C VAL A 272 13.37 8.02 10.80
N ILE A 273 14.55 7.86 10.18
CA ILE A 273 14.83 8.33 8.83
C ILE A 273 13.93 7.63 7.82
N ILE A 274 13.80 6.30 7.86
CA ILE A 274 12.94 5.57 6.91
C ILE A 274 11.50 6.05 7.03
N LYS A 275 10.97 6.15 8.26
CA LYS A 275 9.58 6.61 8.48
C LYS A 275 9.39 8.08 8.10
N MET A 276 10.35 8.93 8.40
CA MET A 276 10.33 10.34 8.03
C MET A 276 10.41 10.52 6.52
N GLN A 277 11.29 9.77 5.84
CA GLN A 277 11.43 9.79 4.39
C GLN A 277 10.17 9.25 3.69
N ASP A 278 9.60 8.15 4.17
CA ASP A 278 8.32 7.62 3.69
C ASP A 278 7.18 8.63 3.86
N SER A 279 7.11 9.27 5.04
CA SER A 279 6.10 10.30 5.35
C SER A 279 6.26 11.53 4.46
N THR A 280 7.49 12.03 4.31
CA THR A 280 7.80 13.16 3.42
C THR A 280 7.48 12.82 1.97
N GLN A 281 7.86 11.62 1.48
CA GLN A 281 7.57 11.20 0.11
C GLN A 281 6.06 11.05 -0.12
N LYS A 282 5.31 10.53 0.86
CA LYS A 282 3.86 10.44 0.79
C LYS A 282 3.22 11.83 0.72
N TYR A 283 3.67 12.76 1.57
CA TYR A 283 3.21 14.14 1.57
C TYR A 283 3.47 14.84 0.22
N GLU A 284 4.66 14.66 -0.35
CA GLU A 284 4.98 15.20 -1.68
C GLU A 284 4.08 14.64 -2.79
N ARG A 285 3.77 13.34 -2.75
CA ARG A 285 2.87 12.70 -3.72
C ARG A 285 1.45 13.26 -3.60
N GLU A 286 0.95 13.43 -2.38
CA GLU A 286 -0.35 14.03 -2.12
C GLU A 286 -0.40 15.48 -2.60
N CYS A 287 0.63 16.28 -2.30
CA CYS A 287 0.73 17.65 -2.80
C CYS A 287 0.76 17.71 -4.34
N LYS A 288 1.55 16.85 -5.00
CA LYS A 288 1.61 16.73 -6.47
C LYS A 288 0.24 16.30 -7.04
N ALA A 289 -0.46 15.38 -6.38
CA ALA A 289 -1.79 14.93 -6.81
C ALA A 289 -2.83 16.06 -6.69
N VAL A 290 -2.84 16.80 -5.59
CA VAL A 290 -3.71 17.96 -5.38
C VAL A 290 -3.45 19.03 -6.44
N LYS A 291 -2.18 19.35 -6.73
CA LYS A 291 -1.81 20.30 -7.78
C LYS A 291 -2.30 19.84 -9.16
N LYS A 292 -2.10 18.56 -9.52
CA LYS A 292 -2.59 17.99 -10.78
C LYS A 292 -4.12 18.03 -10.88
N ALA A 293 -4.83 17.69 -9.81
CA ALA A 293 -6.29 17.75 -9.76
C ALA A 293 -6.80 19.17 -9.95
N ALA A 294 -6.15 20.18 -9.33
CA ALA A 294 -6.49 21.59 -9.51
C ALA A 294 -6.27 22.06 -10.96
N ILE A 295 -5.16 21.68 -11.59
CA ILE A 295 -4.89 21.99 -13.02
C ILE A 295 -5.92 21.30 -13.91
N TRP A 296 -6.25 20.03 -13.66
CA TRP A 296 -7.23 19.29 -14.43
C TRP A 296 -8.64 19.89 -14.32
N ALA A 297 -9.04 20.31 -13.13
CA ALA A 297 -10.29 21.02 -12.91
C ALA A 297 -10.35 22.35 -13.70
N LYS A 298 -9.25 23.12 -13.72
CA LYS A 298 -9.15 24.32 -14.56
C LYS A 298 -9.23 23.99 -16.05
N LYS A 299 -8.51 22.96 -16.53
CA LYS A 299 -8.58 22.49 -17.94
C LYS A 299 -10.02 22.12 -18.32
N GLN A 300 -10.73 21.38 -17.48
CA GLN A 300 -12.12 21.00 -17.74
C GLN A 300 -13.08 22.20 -17.76
N ALA A 301 -12.88 23.18 -16.88
CA ALA A 301 -13.70 24.40 -16.88
C ALA A 301 -13.52 25.22 -18.17
N ILE A 302 -12.27 25.37 -18.64
CA ILE A 302 -11.95 26.06 -19.89
C ILE A 302 -12.57 25.32 -21.09
N LEU A 303 -12.39 23.99 -21.16
CA LEU A 303 -12.95 23.18 -22.25
C LEU A 303 -14.47 23.27 -22.33
N LYS A 304 -15.18 23.25 -21.20
CA LYS A 304 -16.63 23.44 -21.18
C LYS A 304 -17.02 24.83 -21.71
N LYS A 305 -16.33 25.88 -21.27
CA LYS A 305 -16.57 27.25 -21.75
C LYS A 305 -16.38 27.34 -23.27
N GLN A 306 -15.30 26.76 -23.80
CA GLN A 306 -15.03 26.71 -25.24
C GLN A 306 -16.11 25.94 -26.01
N GLN A 307 -16.54 24.77 -25.51
CA GLN A 307 -17.61 23.99 -26.14
C GLN A 307 -18.95 24.77 -26.19
N GLU A 308 -19.28 25.51 -25.13
CA GLU A 308 -20.47 26.35 -25.09
C GLU A 308 -20.38 27.51 -26.08
N GLU A 309 -19.23 28.18 -26.19
CA GLU A 309 -19.00 29.25 -27.17
C GLU A 309 -19.09 28.74 -28.61
N VAL A 310 -18.43 27.62 -28.94
CA VAL A 310 -18.52 27.00 -30.27
C VAL A 310 -19.96 26.63 -30.60
N LYS A 311 -20.69 26.02 -29.65
CA LYS A 311 -22.10 25.66 -29.85
C LYS A 311 -22.98 26.89 -30.12
N LYS A 312 -22.74 28.01 -29.41
CA LYS A 312 -23.43 29.29 -29.67
C LYS A 312 -23.14 29.79 -31.08
N LEU A 313 -21.88 29.77 -31.51
CA LEU A 313 -21.48 30.20 -32.86
C LEU A 313 -22.11 29.33 -33.96
N THR A 314 -22.09 28.00 -33.80
CA THR A 314 -22.73 27.07 -34.76
C THR A 314 -24.25 27.29 -34.83
N GLN A 315 -24.89 27.65 -33.71
CA GLN A 315 -26.32 27.91 -33.70
C GLN A 315 -26.67 29.28 -34.32
N GLN A 316 -25.84 30.29 -34.12
CA GLN A 316 -25.96 31.58 -34.83
C GLN A 316 -25.83 31.41 -36.35
N GLN A 317 -24.92 30.54 -36.81
CA GLN A 317 -24.76 30.22 -38.23
C GLN A 317 -26.01 29.59 -38.86
N LYS A 318 -26.73 28.73 -38.12
CA LYS A 318 -28.00 28.16 -38.63
C LYS A 318 -29.11 29.19 -38.80
N THR A 319 -28.97 30.37 -38.19
CA THR A 319 -30.01 31.41 -38.13
C THR A 319 -29.71 32.59 -39.07
N ILE A 320 -28.46 32.74 -39.53
CA ILE A 320 -28.01 33.83 -40.40
C ILE A 320 -27.46 33.22 -41.70
N GLN A 321 -27.92 33.70 -42.86
CA GLN A 321 -27.39 33.29 -44.18
C GLN A 321 -25.85 33.27 -44.20
N TYR A 322 -25.30 32.19 -44.77
CA TYR A 322 -23.89 31.84 -44.84
C TYR A 322 -22.93 33.04 -45.02
N LYS A 323 -22.31 33.47 -43.91
CA LYS A 323 -21.05 34.23 -43.96
C LYS A 323 -19.89 33.26 -44.14
N ALA A 324 -18.85 33.67 -44.87
CA ALA A 324 -17.66 32.85 -45.14
C ALA A 324 -17.01 32.36 -43.84
N PHE A 325 -16.47 31.14 -43.85
CA PHE A 325 -15.84 30.52 -42.66
C PHE A 325 -14.72 31.39 -42.07
N SER A 326 -14.01 32.16 -42.89
CA SER A 326 -12.96 33.08 -42.43
C SER A 326 -13.52 34.18 -41.50
N GLU A 327 -14.69 34.74 -41.80
CA GLU A 327 -15.32 35.81 -41.00
C GLU A 327 -15.76 35.28 -39.60
N LEU A 328 -16.06 33.98 -39.50
CA LEU A 328 -16.40 33.31 -38.25
C LEU A 328 -15.16 33.09 -37.38
N VAL A 329 -14.06 32.61 -37.98
CA VAL A 329 -12.77 32.46 -37.31
C VAL A 329 -12.27 33.81 -36.78
N ASP A 330 -12.49 34.88 -37.54
CA ASP A 330 -12.06 36.23 -37.19
C ASP A 330 -12.88 36.84 -36.03
N ASN A 331 -14.19 36.57 -35.97
CA ASN A 331 -15.02 36.96 -34.83
C ASN A 331 -14.73 36.13 -33.57
N PHE A 332 -14.40 34.84 -33.73
CA PHE A 332 -13.94 34.00 -32.62
C PHE A 332 -12.60 34.51 -32.06
N LYS A 333 -11.65 34.88 -32.94
CA LYS A 333 -10.36 35.49 -32.58
C LYS A 333 -10.54 36.77 -31.77
N LYS A 334 -11.53 37.60 -32.09
CA LYS A 334 -11.89 38.82 -31.33
C LYS A 334 -12.51 38.55 -29.96
N THR A 335 -13.06 37.35 -29.75
CA THR A 335 -13.68 36.95 -28.46
C THR A 335 -12.64 36.39 -27.48
N LEU A 336 -11.47 35.97 -27.97
CA LEU A 336 -10.35 35.49 -27.16
C LEU A 336 -9.60 36.67 -26.53
N CYS A 337 -9.48 36.70 -25.20
CA CYS A 337 -8.59 37.65 -24.52
C CYS A 337 -7.13 37.22 -24.69
N HIS A 338 -6.19 38.19 -24.74
CA HIS A 338 -4.75 37.90 -24.85
C HIS A 338 -4.16 37.07 -23.69
N SER A 339 -4.93 36.87 -22.62
CA SER A 339 -4.54 36.09 -21.43
C SER A 339 -5.16 34.68 -21.38
N ASP A 340 -6.00 34.31 -22.36
CA ASP A 340 -6.70 33.03 -22.35
C ASP A 340 -5.80 31.89 -22.85
N LEU A 341 -5.55 30.91 -21.98
CA LEU A 341 -4.82 29.68 -22.30
C LEU A 341 -5.67 28.78 -23.20
N ILE A 342 -5.35 28.72 -24.49
CA ILE A 342 -5.93 27.77 -25.44
C ILE A 342 -5.17 26.46 -25.32
N ILE A 343 -5.87 25.40 -24.92
CA ILE A 343 -5.29 24.05 -24.83
C ILE A 343 -5.37 23.44 -26.22
N VAL A 344 -4.24 23.42 -26.92
CA VAL A 344 -4.12 22.79 -28.24
C VAL A 344 -3.62 21.36 -28.02
N GLU A 345 -4.44 20.35 -28.33
CA GLU A 345 -4.03 18.93 -28.23
C GLU A 345 -3.15 18.52 -29.43
N ASP A 346 -3.38 19.11 -30.61
CA ASP A 346 -2.61 18.90 -31.84
C ASP A 346 -2.34 20.22 -32.56
N PHE A 347 -1.10 20.42 -33.03
CA PHE A 347 -0.65 21.65 -33.71
C PHE A 347 -1.56 22.08 -34.88
N CYS A 348 -2.13 21.09 -35.59
CA CYS A 348 -3.03 21.28 -36.72
C CYS A 348 -4.38 21.93 -36.37
N VAL A 349 -4.70 22.05 -35.08
CA VAL A 349 -5.94 22.70 -34.59
C VAL A 349 -5.66 24.08 -34.01
N SER A 350 -4.41 24.57 -34.08
CA SER A 350 -4.06 25.91 -33.62
C SER A 350 -4.59 26.98 -34.58
N ILE A 351 -5.12 28.09 -34.04
CA ILE A 351 -5.61 29.22 -34.84
C ILE A 351 -4.56 29.75 -35.84
N PRO A 352 -3.27 29.92 -35.47
CA PRO A 352 -2.24 30.34 -36.42
C PRO A 352 -2.01 29.34 -37.57
N PHE A 353 -2.14 28.04 -37.30
CA PHE A 353 -2.03 27.01 -38.33
C PHE A 353 -3.23 27.05 -39.28
N ILE A 354 -4.45 27.19 -38.75
CA ILE A 354 -5.66 27.32 -39.57
C ILE A 354 -5.57 28.57 -40.48
N ASP A 355 -5.10 29.69 -39.93
CA ASP A 355 -4.92 30.95 -40.67
C ASP A 355 -3.89 30.79 -41.80
N LEU A 356 -2.74 30.17 -41.50
CA LEU A 356 -1.71 29.87 -42.50
C LEU A 356 -2.21 28.89 -43.57
N TYR A 357 -2.97 27.87 -43.17
CA TYR A 357 -3.52 26.87 -44.08
C TYR A 357 -4.56 27.48 -45.04
N LEU A 358 -5.49 28.30 -44.52
CA LEU A 358 -6.47 29.00 -45.34
C LEU A 358 -5.80 29.99 -46.30
N THR A 359 -4.81 30.75 -45.83
CA THR A 359 -4.04 31.66 -46.69
C THR A 359 -3.30 30.92 -47.81
N ALA A 360 -2.77 29.74 -47.51
CA ALA A 360 -2.10 28.90 -48.51
C ALA A 360 -3.08 28.36 -49.56
N LEU A 361 -4.31 28.00 -49.15
CA LEU A 361 -5.37 27.61 -50.07
C LEU A 361 -5.81 28.76 -50.96
N ASP A 362 -6.02 29.96 -50.41
CA ASP A 362 -6.40 31.14 -51.21
C ASP A 362 -5.33 31.48 -52.26
N LEU A 363 -4.05 31.37 -51.90
CA LEU A 363 -2.95 31.55 -52.85
C LEU A 363 -2.91 30.46 -53.94
N GLN A 364 -3.27 29.23 -53.58
CA GLN A 364 -3.36 28.13 -54.52
C GLN A 364 -4.50 28.34 -55.52
N ASP A 365 -5.66 28.81 -55.07
CA ASP A 365 -6.79 29.12 -55.95
C ASP A 365 -6.44 30.28 -56.90
N ASP A 366 -5.82 31.37 -56.42
CA ASP A 366 -5.37 32.49 -57.28
C ASP A 366 -4.33 32.05 -58.32
N THR A 367 -3.44 31.14 -57.96
CA THR A 367 -2.46 30.59 -58.92
C THR A 367 -3.10 29.68 -59.96
N VAL A 368 -4.12 28.90 -59.58
CA VAL A 368 -4.89 28.07 -60.53
C VAL A 368 -5.69 28.94 -61.50
N ASP A 369 -6.38 29.98 -61.00
CA ASP A 369 -7.15 30.91 -61.84
C ASP A 369 -6.24 31.61 -62.86
N ARG A 370 -5.09 32.12 -62.43
CA ARG A 370 -4.10 32.73 -63.33
C ARG A 370 -3.55 31.77 -64.39
N LEU A 371 -3.31 30.51 -64.01
CA LEU A 371 -2.89 29.48 -64.96
C LEU A 371 -3.98 29.19 -65.99
N GLN A 372 -5.24 29.19 -65.57
CA GLN A 372 -6.37 28.97 -66.43
C GLN A 372 -6.58 30.12 -67.42
N ASP A 373 -6.42 31.37 -66.97
CA ASP A 373 -6.46 32.57 -67.84
C ASP A 373 -5.35 32.54 -68.89
N LEU A 374 -4.12 32.22 -68.49
CA LEU A 374 -2.98 32.03 -69.42
C LEU A 374 -3.25 30.93 -70.44
N TYR A 375 -3.90 29.83 -70.02
CA TYR A 375 -4.25 28.73 -70.92
C TYR A 375 -5.28 29.17 -71.97
N CYS A 376 -6.28 29.95 -71.57
CA CYS A 376 -7.26 30.54 -72.47
C CYS A 376 -6.61 31.52 -73.46
N GLU A 377 -5.70 32.38 -73.01
CA GLU A 377 -4.99 33.34 -73.86
C GLU A 377 -4.08 32.64 -74.89
N ILE A 378 -3.41 31.55 -74.48
CA ILE A 378 -2.65 30.68 -75.40
C ILE A 378 -3.57 30.02 -76.43
N LEU A 379 -4.75 29.54 -76.00
CA LEU A 379 -5.73 28.93 -76.91
C LEU A 379 -6.25 29.92 -77.95
N ASP A 380 -6.52 31.16 -77.52
CA ASP A 380 -6.98 32.24 -78.40
C ASP A 380 -5.91 32.66 -79.40
N THR A 381 -4.65 32.80 -78.98
CA THR A 381 -3.53 33.12 -79.89
C THR A 381 -3.27 32.00 -80.89
N LEU A 382 -3.32 30.73 -80.47
CA LEU A 382 -3.24 29.58 -81.37
C LEU A 382 -4.40 29.55 -82.38
N SER A 383 -5.62 29.86 -81.93
CA SER A 383 -6.80 29.98 -82.79
C SER A 383 -6.63 31.07 -83.85
N MET A 384 -6.10 32.24 -83.47
CA MET A 384 -5.79 33.33 -84.39
C MET A 384 -4.72 32.96 -85.43
N ILE A 385 -3.63 32.30 -85.02
CA ILE A 385 -2.57 31.83 -85.95
C ILE A 385 -3.13 30.80 -86.94
N LEU A 386 -3.99 29.90 -86.47
CA LEU A 386 -4.62 28.88 -87.30
C LEU A 386 -5.60 29.49 -88.32
N GLN A 387 -6.29 30.57 -87.97
CA GLN A 387 -7.10 31.35 -88.91
C GLN A 387 -6.25 32.11 -89.96
N ASP A 388 -5.11 32.72 -89.57
CA ASP A 388 -4.21 33.41 -90.52
C ASP A 388 -3.56 32.44 -91.52
N MET A 389 -3.19 31.23 -91.06
CA MET A 389 -2.69 30.15 -91.92
C MET A 389 -3.73 29.69 -92.96
N LYS A 390 -5.00 29.66 -92.58
CA LYS A 390 -6.11 29.29 -93.48
C LYS A 390 -6.42 30.38 -94.51
N GLY A 391 -6.04 31.64 -94.26
CA GLY A 391 -6.16 32.76 -95.19
C GLY A 391 -5.06 32.85 -96.26
N LYS A 392 -3.93 32.12 -96.11
CA LYS A 392 -2.73 32.26 -96.97
C LYS A 392 -2.44 31.09 -97.93
N SER A 393 -3.38 30.17 -98.16
CA SER A 393 -3.30 29.14 -99.23
C SER A 393 -4.65 29.07 -99.96
N LEU A 394 -4.82 29.38 -101.26
CA LEU A 394 -4.28 28.70 -102.45
C LEU A 394 -4.64 29.50 -103.74
N PRO A 395 -3.71 29.86 -104.66
CA PRO A 395 -4.02 30.04 -106.09
C PRO A 395 -3.74 28.74 -106.87
N LEU A 396 -4.66 28.35 -107.76
CA LEU A 396 -4.53 27.20 -108.67
C LEU A 396 -3.29 27.34 -109.59
N PRO A 397 -2.57 26.25 -109.91
CA PRO A 397 -1.67 26.21 -111.05
C PRO A 397 -2.41 25.86 -112.35
N GLU A 398 -2.16 26.68 -113.36
CA GLU A 398 -2.61 26.58 -114.74
C GLU A 398 -1.97 25.40 -115.49
N LYS A 399 -2.80 24.74 -116.31
CA LYS A 399 -2.56 23.88 -117.48
C LYS A 399 -1.11 23.55 -117.90
N ILE A 400 -0.88 22.26 -118.21
CA ILE A 400 -0.10 21.86 -119.40
C ILE A 400 -0.84 20.75 -120.15
N GLN A 401 -1.04 21.02 -121.44
CA GLN A 401 -1.68 20.17 -122.45
C GLN A 401 -0.59 19.74 -123.44
N LYS A 402 -0.23 18.45 -123.45
CA LYS A 402 0.15 17.65 -124.63
C LYS A 402 0.43 16.21 -124.25
#